data_AF-W9RMC6-F1
#
_entry.id   AF-W9RMC6-F1
#
_cell.length_a   1.000
_cell.length_b   1.000
_cell.length_c   1.000
_cell.angle_alpha   90.00
_cell.angle_beta   90.00
_cell.angle_gamma   90.00
#
_symmetry.space_group_name_H-M   'P 1'
#
loop_
_entity.id
_entity.type
_entity.pdbx_description
1 polymer ?
#
loop_
_entity_poly.entity_id
_entity_poly.type
_entity_poly.pdbx_seq_one_letter_code
_entity_poly.pdbx_strand_id
1 'polypeptide(L)'
;MSTNTCFHAWNIENSGSTAAALQAGIPQVLCPFMHDQFYWAERMHWLGVAPEPLRRDGLFPEIKDEKSIRAAANVLSRAINDALSPAVKARAAEISEKLSTEDGVLEAVKCIKKELGCSNSETPAS
;
A
#
# COMPACT_ATOMS: atom_id res chain seq x y z
N MET A 1 -7.22 -22.08 -1.38
CA MET A 1 -6.94 -20.74 -1.93
C MET A 1 -6.94 -19.77 -0.76
N SER A 2 -5.76 -19.38 -0.28
CA SER A 2 -5.64 -18.44 0.84
C SER A 2 -6.08 -17.04 0.40
N THR A 3 -7.10 -16.49 1.06
CA THR A 3 -7.56 -15.12 0.90
C THR A 3 -6.69 -14.19 1.74
N ASN A 4 -5.48 -13.90 1.27
CA ASN A 4 -4.63 -12.90 1.92
C ASN A 4 -5.07 -11.51 1.45
N THR A 5 -5.83 -10.81 2.27
CA THR A 5 -6.11 -9.37 2.13
C THR A 5 -5.64 -8.69 3.41
N CYS A 6 -4.77 -7.71 3.29
CA CYS A 6 -4.30 -6.94 4.43
C CYS A 6 -5.20 -5.72 4.63
N PHE A 7 -5.79 -5.61 5.81
CA PHE A 7 -6.52 -4.43 6.28
C PHE A 7 -5.60 -3.62 7.21
N HIS A 8 -5.33 -2.36 6.89
CA HIS A 8 -4.45 -1.49 7.68
C HIS A 8 -5.20 -0.26 8.19
N ALA A 9 -5.17 -0.06 9.51
CA ALA A 9 -5.79 1.07 10.20
C ALA A 9 -5.02 1.46 11.48
N TRP A 10 -3.81 2.03 11.37
CA TRP A 10 -3.28 2.98 12.38
C TRP A 10 -2.06 3.78 11.89
N ASN A 11 -1.89 4.97 12.48
CA ASN A 11 -0.88 6.00 12.23
C ASN A 11 0.60 5.63 12.45
N ILE A 12 1.44 6.23 11.61
CA ILE A 12 2.92 6.29 11.57
C ILE A 12 3.64 5.24 10.68
N GLU A 13 3.09 4.05 10.44
CA GLU A 13 3.79 2.98 9.69
C GLU A 13 3.31 2.74 8.24
N ASN A 14 2.55 3.67 7.65
CA ASN A 14 1.82 3.34 6.42
C ASN A 14 2.70 3.21 5.16
N SER A 15 3.84 3.89 5.03
CA SER A 15 4.69 3.74 3.84
C SER A 15 5.33 2.35 3.79
N GLY A 16 5.87 1.86 4.92
CA GLY A 16 6.49 0.54 5.03
C GLY A 16 5.49 -0.59 4.84
N SER A 17 4.34 -0.54 5.51
CA SER A 17 3.31 -1.58 5.40
C SER A 17 2.63 -1.59 4.03
N THR A 18 2.37 -0.41 3.45
CA THR A 18 1.83 -0.31 2.08
C THR A 18 2.84 -0.83 1.06
N ALA A 19 4.11 -0.47 1.20
CA ALA A 19 5.17 -0.97 0.33
C ALA A 19 5.38 -2.48 0.47
N ALA A 20 5.35 -3.02 1.69
CA ALA A 20 5.47 -4.46 1.92
C ALA A 20 4.29 -5.25 1.32
N ALA A 21 3.06 -4.77 1.50
CA ALA A 21 1.88 -5.38 0.88
C ALA A 21 1.93 -5.30 -0.65
N LEU A 22 2.42 -4.19 -1.20
CA LEU A 22 2.61 -4.00 -2.63
C LEU A 22 3.70 -4.93 -3.19
N GLN A 23 4.83 -5.07 -2.50
CA GLN A 23 5.89 -6.02 -2.84
C GLN A 23 5.39 -7.47 -2.78
N ALA A 24 4.51 -7.80 -1.84
CA ALA A 24 3.89 -9.12 -1.74
C ALA A 24 2.76 -9.37 -2.76
N GLY A 25 2.38 -8.35 -3.55
CA GLY A 25 1.28 -8.46 -4.53
C GLY A 25 -0.09 -8.64 -3.89
N ILE A 26 -0.26 -8.16 -2.66
CA ILE A 26 -1.48 -8.34 -1.87
C ILE A 26 -2.39 -7.12 -2.07
N PRO A 27 -3.65 -7.30 -2.52
CA PRO A 27 -4.65 -6.23 -2.52
C PRO A 27 -4.88 -5.65 -1.13
N GLN A 28 -5.10 -4.33 -1.08
CA GLN A 28 -5.21 -3.58 0.17
C GLN A 28 -6.58 -2.92 0.30
N VAL A 29 -7.08 -2.82 1.54
CA VAL A 29 -8.23 -1.96 1.89
C VAL A 29 -7.72 -0.89 2.85
N LEU A 30 -7.86 0.38 2.44
CA LEU A 30 -7.23 1.51 3.11
C LEU A 30 -8.29 2.45 3.69
N CYS A 31 -8.13 2.83 4.95
CA CYS A 31 -8.95 3.84 5.64
C CYS A 31 -8.00 4.90 6.21
N PRO A 32 -7.63 5.94 5.44
CA PRO A 32 -6.71 6.97 5.93
C PRO A 32 -7.33 7.83 7.04
N PHE A 33 -6.52 8.20 8.03
CA PHE A 33 -6.92 9.01 9.17
C PHE A 33 -6.25 10.37 9.21
N MET A 34 -4.96 10.46 8.89
CA MET A 34 -4.22 11.73 8.94
C MET A 34 -2.96 11.71 8.06
N HIS A 35 -2.43 12.90 7.79
CA HIS A 35 -1.15 13.13 7.12
C HIS A 35 -1.06 12.46 5.72
N ASP A 36 0.07 11.82 5.45
CA ASP A 36 0.45 11.21 4.17
C ASP A 36 -0.37 9.96 3.84
N GLN A 37 -1.15 9.43 4.78
CA GLN A 37 -2.02 8.28 4.54
C GLN A 37 -3.04 8.56 3.44
N PHE A 38 -3.56 9.78 3.33
CA PHE A 38 -4.51 10.15 2.28
C PHE A 38 -3.85 10.08 0.90
N TYR A 39 -2.63 10.61 0.80
CA TYR A 39 -1.83 10.56 -0.42
C TYR A 39 -1.57 9.11 -0.83
N TRP A 40 -1.07 8.27 0.08
CA TRP A 40 -0.78 6.87 -0.24
C TRP A 40 -2.03 6.08 -0.58
N ALA A 41 -3.15 6.32 0.11
CA ALA A 41 -4.42 5.66 -0.21
C ALA A 41 -4.94 6.02 -1.60
N GLU A 42 -4.86 7.30 -1.98
CA GLU A 42 -5.19 7.76 -3.33
C GLU A 42 -4.25 7.12 -4.36
N ARG A 43 -2.94 7.04 -4.09
CA ARG A 43 -1.99 6.40 -5.00
C ARG A 43 -2.24 4.91 -5.18
N MET A 44 -2.58 4.18 -4.11
CA MET A 44 -2.92 2.75 -4.23
C MET A 44 -4.20 2.54 -5.04
N HIS A 45 -5.20 3.40 -4.85
CA HIS A 45 -6.42 3.36 -5.65
C HIS A 45 -6.14 3.67 -7.12
N TRP A 46 -5.37 4.73 -7.40
CA TRP A 46 -4.98 5.12 -8.76
C TRP A 46 -4.15 4.05 -9.46
N LEU A 47 -3.27 3.36 -8.72
CA LEU A 47 -2.52 2.21 -9.24
C LEU A 47 -3.39 0.98 -9.51
N GLY A 48 -4.64 0.95 -9.01
CA GLY A 48 -5.58 -0.15 -9.18
C GLY A 48 -5.32 -1.34 -8.26
N VAL A 49 -4.50 -1.19 -7.23
CA VAL A 49 -4.15 -2.24 -6.25
C VAL A 49 -5.01 -2.20 -4.98
N ALA A 50 -5.91 -1.21 -4.91
CA ALA A 50 -6.88 -1.03 -3.84
C ALA A 50 -8.18 -0.42 -4.40
N PRO A 51 -9.34 -0.69 -3.76
CA PRO A 51 -10.58 0.03 -4.04
C PRO A 51 -10.48 1.49 -3.56
N GLU A 52 -11.53 2.28 -3.80
CA GLU A 52 -11.59 3.67 -3.33
C GLU A 52 -11.32 3.73 -1.81
N PRO A 53 -10.48 4.67 -1.33
CA PRO A 53 -10.17 4.78 0.08
C PRO A 53 -11.40 4.99 0.94
N LEU A 54 -11.50 4.21 2.02
CA LEU A 54 -12.61 4.31 2.97
C LEU A 54 -12.52 5.62 3.75
N ARG A 55 -13.65 6.32 3.87
CA ARG A 55 -13.77 7.49 4.74
C ARG A 55 -13.96 7.04 6.19
N ARG A 56 -13.20 7.64 7.12
CA ARG A 56 -13.27 7.35 8.55
C ARG A 56 -14.71 7.32 9.07
N ASP A 57 -15.48 8.34 8.72
CA ASP A 57 -16.85 8.57 9.22
C ASP A 57 -17.80 7.45 8.79
N GLY A 58 -17.51 6.79 7.66
CA GLY A 58 -18.26 5.64 7.16
C GLY A 58 -17.93 4.33 7.86
N LEU A 59 -16.78 4.23 8.54
CA LEU A 59 -16.32 3.03 9.23
C LEU A 59 -16.40 3.15 10.77
N PHE A 60 -16.25 4.36 11.27
CA PHE A 60 -16.29 4.73 12.68
C PHE A 60 -17.35 5.82 12.89
N PRO A 61 -18.64 5.46 12.81
CA PRO A 61 -19.71 6.43 13.02
C PRO A 61 -19.67 6.98 14.46
N GLU A 62 -19.95 8.27 14.62
CA GLU A 62 -20.02 8.91 15.93
C GLU A 62 -21.17 8.35 16.77
N ILE A 63 -22.30 8.05 16.11
CA ILE A 63 -23.47 7.40 16.70
C ILE A 63 -23.31 5.88 16.54
N LYS A 64 -23.34 5.16 17.67
CA LYS A 64 -23.10 3.70 17.73
C LYS A 64 -24.39 2.89 17.87
N ASP A 65 -25.45 3.32 17.18
CA ASP A 65 -26.67 2.52 17.11
C ASP A 65 -26.50 1.32 16.15
N GLU A 66 -27.41 0.34 16.25
CA GLU A 66 -27.32 -0.88 15.44
C GLU A 66 -27.30 -0.58 13.94
N LYS A 67 -28.06 0.44 13.51
CA LYS A 67 -28.17 0.85 12.11
C LYS A 67 -26.84 1.38 11.58
N SER A 68 -26.16 2.22 12.35
CA SER A 68 -24.88 2.83 11.97
C SER A 68 -23.76 1.80 11.95
N ILE A 69 -23.73 0.89 12.93
CA ILE A 69 -22.77 -0.23 12.93
C ILE A 69 -22.99 -1.13 11.71
N ARG A 70 -24.25 -1.46 11.39
CA ARG A 70 -24.58 -2.27 10.21
C ARG A 70 -24.19 -1.57 8.91
N ALA A 71 -24.38 -0.25 8.83
CA ALA A 71 -23.94 0.53 7.68
C ALA A 71 -22.41 0.48 7.50
N ALA A 72 -21.64 0.65 8.58
CA ALA A 72 -20.18 0.55 8.56
C ALA A 72 -19.70 -0.84 8.15
N ALA A 73 -20.32 -1.91 8.69
CA ALA A 73 -20.02 -3.28 8.29
C ALA A 73 -20.28 -3.53 6.79
N ASN A 74 -21.37 -2.98 6.25
CA ASN A 74 -21.69 -3.08 4.83
C ASN A 74 -20.68 -2.33 3.95
N VAL A 75 -20.23 -1.15 4.37
CA VAL A 75 -19.16 -0.40 3.69
C VAL A 75 -17.87 -1.23 3.65
N LEU A 76 -17.46 -1.79 4.79
CA LEU A 76 -16.27 -2.61 4.88
C LEU A 76 -16.36 -3.87 4.00
N SER A 77 -17.50 -4.56 4.05
CA SER A 77 -17.72 -5.78 3.28
C SER A 77 -17.63 -5.52 1.77
N ARG A 78 -18.19 -4.41 1.28
CA ARG A 78 -18.06 -4.02 -0.13
C ARG A 78 -16.60 -3.77 -0.50
N ALA A 79 -15.87 -2.98 0.28
CA ALA A 79 -14.47 -2.70 -0.01
C ALA A 79 -13.60 -3.97 -0.02
N ILE A 80 -13.86 -4.92 0.88
CA ILE A 80 -13.18 -6.22 0.87
C ILE A 80 -13.50 -6.99 -0.42
N ASN A 81 -14.76 -7.03 -0.83
CA ASN A 81 -15.16 -7.71 -2.08
C ASN A 81 -14.51 -7.07 -3.31
N ASP A 82 -14.44 -5.74 -3.36
CA ASP A 82 -13.81 -4.99 -4.45
C ASP A 82 -12.30 -5.26 -4.49
N ALA A 83 -11.63 -5.24 -3.34
CA ALA A 83 -10.21 -5.59 -3.23
C ALA A 83 -9.93 -7.05 -3.63
N LEU A 84 -10.87 -7.96 -3.38
CA LEU A 84 -10.77 -9.36 -3.76
C LEU A 84 -11.15 -9.65 -5.22
N SER A 85 -11.58 -8.64 -5.97
CA SER A 85 -11.92 -8.79 -7.39
C SER A 85 -10.72 -9.29 -8.21
N PRO A 86 -10.95 -10.06 -9.29
CA PRO A 86 -9.86 -10.54 -10.14
C PRO A 86 -8.99 -9.41 -10.71
N ALA A 87 -9.60 -8.27 -11.04
CA ALA A 87 -8.90 -7.12 -11.59
C ALA A 87 -7.88 -6.53 -10.60
N VAL A 88 -8.29 -6.30 -9.35
CA VAL A 88 -7.39 -5.73 -8.32
C VAL A 88 -6.28 -6.70 -7.96
N LYS A 89 -6.60 -8.00 -7.85
CA LYS A 89 -5.59 -9.06 -7.63
C LYS A 89 -4.55 -9.14 -8.75
N ALA A 90 -5.01 -9.14 -10.00
CA ALA A 90 -4.12 -9.17 -11.15
C ALA A 90 -3.20 -7.94 -11.18
N ARG A 91 -3.76 -6.75 -10.88
CA ARG A 91 -3.00 -5.52 -10.84
C ARG A 91 -1.97 -5.50 -9.70
N ALA A 92 -2.34 -5.99 -8.52
CA ALA A 92 -1.41 -6.10 -7.40
C ALA A 92 -0.23 -7.04 -7.72
N ALA A 93 -0.50 -8.18 -8.36
CA ALA A 93 0.54 -9.11 -8.82
C ALA A 93 1.46 -8.47 -9.88
N GLU A 94 0.91 -7.76 -10.87
CA GLU A 94 1.68 -7.07 -11.91
C GLU A 94 2.63 -6.02 -11.32
N ILE A 95 2.15 -5.23 -10.35
CA ILE A 95 2.99 -4.21 -9.70
C ILE A 95 4.08 -4.87 -8.83
N SER A 96 3.75 -5.93 -8.10
CA SER A 96 4.72 -6.72 -7.32
C SER A 96 5.84 -7.27 -8.20
N GLU A 97 5.50 -7.83 -9.36
CA GLU A 97 6.49 -8.34 -10.32
C GLU A 97 7.44 -7.24 -10.79
N LYS A 98 6.91 -6.06 -11.15
CA LYS A 98 7.73 -4.89 -11.51
C LYS A 98 8.67 -4.48 -10.38
N LEU A 99 8.15 -4.35 -9.16
CA LEU A 99 8.94 -3.99 -7.98
C LEU A 99 10.03 -5.02 -7.66
N SER A 100 9.79 -6.31 -7.93
CA SER A 100 10.79 -7.37 -7.68
C SER A 100 12.01 -7.28 -8.59
N THR A 101 11.91 -6.55 -9.71
CA THR A 101 13.04 -6.28 -10.62
C THR A 101 13.83 -5.02 -10.25
N GLU A 102 13.34 -4.25 -9.27
CA GLU A 102 13.97 -3.01 -8.82
C GLU A 102 14.87 -3.25 -7.60
N ASP A 103 16.05 -2.63 -7.59
CA ASP A 103 16.89 -2.50 -6.40
C ASP A 103 16.99 -1.02 -6.00
N GLY A 104 15.93 -0.53 -5.34
CA GLY A 104 15.83 0.86 -4.93
C GLY A 104 16.93 1.29 -3.94
N VAL A 105 17.45 0.37 -3.13
CA VAL A 105 18.54 0.66 -2.19
C VAL A 105 19.84 0.89 -2.96
N LEU A 106 20.17 0.00 -3.90
CA LEU A 106 21.35 0.13 -4.75
C LEU A 106 21.31 1.44 -5.56
N GLU A 107 20.16 1.78 -6.16
CA GLU A 107 20.01 3.02 -6.90
C GLU A 107 20.16 4.25 -5.99
N ALA A 108 19.58 4.23 -4.78
CA ALA A 108 19.78 5.29 -3.81
C ALA A 108 21.26 5.46 -3.43
N VAL A 109 21.98 4.35 -3.18
CA VAL A 109 23.42 4.38 -2.89
C VAL A 109 24.21 4.96 -4.07
N LYS A 110 23.90 4.58 -5.31
CA LYS A 110 24.54 5.14 -6.52
C LYS A 110 24.33 6.66 -6.61
N CYS A 111 23.10 7.13 -6.39
CA CYS A 111 22.78 8.57 -6.36
C CYS A 111 23.59 9.30 -5.28
N ILE A 112 23.60 8.79 -4.05
CA ILE A 112 24.34 9.42 -2.95
C ILE A 112 25.84 9.45 -3.25
N LYS A 113 26.43 8.35 -3.74
CA LYS A 113 27.86 8.30 -4.12
C LYS A 113 28.22 9.31 -5.20
N LYS A 114 27.31 9.53 -6.17
CA LYS A 114 27.48 10.52 -7.23
C LYS A 114 27.51 11.95 -6.67
N GLU A 115 26.58 12.28 -5.77
CA GLU A 115 26.54 13.60 -5.12
C GLU A 115 27.73 13.84 -4.19
N LEU A 116 28.24 12.79 -3.53
CA LEU A 116 29.43 12.85 -2.68
C LEU A 116 30.76 12.88 -3.47
N GLY A 117 30.72 12.77 -4.80
CA GLY A 117 31.92 12.77 -5.64
C GLY A 117 32.83 11.56 -5.45
N CYS A 118 32.34 10.46 -4.88
CA CYS A 118 33.12 9.24 -4.71
C CYS A 118 33.27 8.51 -6.06
N SER A 119 34.33 8.82 -6.81
CA SER A 119 34.78 7.97 -7.92
C SER A 119 35.26 6.63 -7.36
N ASN A 120 34.79 5.51 -7.92
CA ASN A 120 35.23 4.16 -7.56
C ASN A 120 36.77 4.09 -7.56
N SER A 121 37.38 4.00 -6.38
CA SER A 121 38.74 3.52 -6.26
C SER A 121 38.70 2.00 -6.41
N GLU A 122 38.71 1.52 -7.65
CA GLU A 122 39.10 0.14 -7.92
C GLU A 122 40.58 0.01 -7.59
N THR A 123 40.88 -0.57 -6.44
CA THR A 123 42.23 -1.06 -6.14
C THR A 123 42.40 -2.36 -6.92
N PRO A 124 43.35 -2.47 -7.88
CA PRO A 124 43.64 -3.76 -8.49
C PRO A 124 44.25 -4.67 -7.43
N ALA A 125 43.68 -5.86 -7.25
CA ALA A 125 44.28 -6.91 -6.44
C ALA A 125 45.63 -7.31 -7.06
N SER A 126 46.69 -7.15 -6.30
CA SER A 126 48.02 -7.72 -6.51
C SER A 126 48.17 -9.03 -5.78
#